data_AF-A0A9D9LZ24-F1
#
_entry.id   AF-A0A9D9LZ24-F1
#
_cell.length_a   1.000
_cell.length_b   1.000
_cell.length_c   1.000
_cell.angle_alpha   90.00
_cell.angle_beta   90.00
_cell.angle_gamma   90.00
#
_symmetry.space_group_name_H-M   'P 1'
#
loop_
_entity.id
_entity.type
_entity.pdbx_description
1 polymer ?
#
loop_
_entity_poly.entity_id
_entity_poly.type
_entity_poly.pdbx_seq_one_letter_code
_entity_poly.pdbx_strand_id
1 'polypeptide(L)'
;MKHFIKKFTFTICILLLSYSFLCSESYLGTKAPEDPKNIGDIVFNDGSSTPYSENLNLPSEQKNAAVAFIFYVGTDCSDDGENRTLGIGLKSGQKFFKWCDKKASANFEWIDTIYETTKNGSQNFEKIGKWLKEHGKKDDTGDEKKYPAFHYAKKFGEQTKNIGIFNNGWYIPSKEEIRIAYEQYSTINAVCKLCNLPEFDGIFWTSSQGNHKDDWAGQIAWVHRFYDEEGDKFYGLFDEASKTVPYHICVIREF
;
A
#
# COMPACT_ATOMS: atom_id res chain seq x y z
N MET A 1 40.19 71.21 35.53
CA MET A 1 38.76 70.81 35.45
C MET A 1 38.62 69.81 34.30
N LYS A 2 37.87 68.72 34.52
CA LYS A 2 37.60 67.56 33.63
C LYS A 2 38.54 66.35 33.78
N HIS A 3 38.26 65.55 34.82
CA HIS A 3 38.53 64.12 34.84
C HIS A 3 37.47 63.37 34.01
N PHE A 4 37.89 62.46 33.15
CA PHE A 4 37.02 61.63 32.32
C PHE A 4 37.13 60.18 32.83
N ILE A 5 36.15 59.75 33.64
CA ILE A 5 36.04 58.37 34.11
C ILE A 5 35.26 57.58 33.05
N LYS A 6 35.94 56.67 32.34
CA LYS A 6 35.29 55.69 31.47
C LYS A 6 34.63 54.62 32.33
N LYS A 7 33.30 54.56 32.30
CA LYS A 7 32.50 53.46 32.86
C LYS A 7 32.67 52.24 31.96
N PHE A 8 33.12 51.13 32.54
CA PHE A 8 33.20 49.82 31.90
C PHE A 8 31.92 49.07 32.25
N THR A 9 31.04 48.87 31.26
CA THR A 9 29.78 48.13 31.44
C THR A 9 30.08 46.64 31.20
N PHE A 10 29.96 45.83 32.24
CA PHE A 10 30.17 44.39 32.20
C PHE A 10 28.84 43.72 31.83
N THR A 11 28.68 43.32 30.57
CA THR A 11 27.53 42.53 30.12
C THR A 11 27.78 41.06 30.44
N ILE A 12 27.04 40.53 31.41
CA ILE A 12 27.02 39.11 31.75
C ILE A 12 26.15 38.39 30.71
N CYS A 13 26.80 37.66 29.79
CA CYS A 13 26.13 36.68 28.93
C CYS A 13 25.80 35.44 29.77
N ILE A 14 24.54 35.29 30.15
CA ILE A 14 24.02 34.03 30.72
C ILE A 14 23.94 33.02 29.57
N LEU A 15 24.92 32.12 29.51
CA LEU A 15 24.87 30.90 28.71
C LEU A 15 23.77 29.99 29.28
N LEU A 16 22.59 30.02 28.68
CA LEU A 16 21.60 28.95 28.83
C LEU A 16 22.15 27.71 28.14
N LEU A 17 22.89 26.88 28.87
CA LEU A 17 23.10 25.48 28.50
C LEU A 17 21.73 24.78 28.61
N SER A 18 20.96 24.78 27.54
CA SER A 18 19.85 23.86 27.37
C SER A 18 20.43 22.46 27.18
N TYR A 19 20.53 21.72 28.28
CA TYR A 19 20.70 20.27 28.25
C TYR A 19 19.46 19.69 27.56
N SER A 20 19.54 19.49 26.25
CA SER A 20 18.60 18.64 25.52
C SER A 20 18.87 17.23 26.02
N PHE A 21 18.08 16.76 26.98
CA PHE A 21 17.95 15.32 27.19
C PHE A 21 17.44 14.77 25.85
N LEU A 22 18.34 14.20 25.05
CA LEU A 22 17.99 13.33 23.94
C LEU A 22 17.29 12.12 24.56
N CYS A 23 15.99 12.23 24.77
CA CYS A 23 15.14 11.08 24.94
C CYS A 23 15.27 10.34 23.61
N SER A 24 16.07 9.27 23.54
CA SER A 24 16.09 8.44 22.34
C SER A 24 14.68 7.90 22.20
N GLU A 25 13.93 8.37 21.21
CA GLU A 25 12.65 7.74 20.89
C GLU A 25 12.92 6.26 20.63
N SER A 26 12.39 5.40 21.50
CA SER A 26 12.50 3.96 21.29
C SER A 26 11.44 3.57 20.27
N TYR A 27 11.82 3.54 19.01
CA TYR A 27 11.02 2.92 17.97
C TYR A 27 11.40 1.44 17.82
N LEU A 28 10.49 0.67 17.24
CA LEU A 28 10.60 -0.78 17.14
C LEU A 28 11.72 -1.20 16.20
N GLY A 29 11.81 -0.59 15.02
CA GLY A 29 12.76 -0.94 13.95
C GLY A 29 14.19 -0.44 14.18
N THR A 30 15.05 -0.67 13.19
CA THR A 30 16.42 -0.15 13.18
C THR A 30 16.56 1.18 12.42
N LYS A 31 15.53 1.55 11.65
CA LYS A 31 15.38 2.84 10.96
C LYS A 31 14.24 3.62 11.59
N ALA A 32 14.43 4.92 11.78
CA ALA A 32 13.42 5.80 12.34
C ALA A 32 12.20 5.95 11.40
N PRO A 33 11.04 6.41 11.91
CA PRO A 33 9.86 6.66 11.08
C PRO A 33 10.12 7.57 9.87
N GLU A 34 10.95 8.59 10.04
CA GLU A 34 11.32 9.59 9.02
C GLU A 34 12.42 9.14 8.05
N ASP A 35 13.13 8.05 8.36
CA ASP A 35 14.20 7.55 7.48
C ASP A 35 13.60 7.01 6.17
N PRO A 36 14.27 7.24 5.01
CA PRO A 36 13.85 6.64 3.75
C PRO A 36 13.75 5.12 3.85
N LYS A 37 12.65 4.58 3.31
CA LYS A 37 12.41 3.14 3.27
C LYS A 37 12.93 2.57 1.95
N ASN A 38 13.49 1.36 1.99
CA ASN A 38 14.07 0.67 0.85
C ASN A 38 13.32 -0.63 0.57
N ILE A 39 13.41 -1.12 -0.67
CA ILE A 39 12.95 -2.48 -1.02
C ILE A 39 13.57 -3.48 -0.04
N GLY A 40 12.75 -4.35 0.54
CA GLY A 40 13.16 -5.31 1.56
C GLY A 40 12.89 -4.89 3.01
N ASP A 41 12.49 -3.65 3.27
CA ASP A 41 12.19 -3.19 4.62
C ASP A 41 10.85 -3.74 5.14
N ILE A 42 10.84 -4.22 6.38
CA ILE A 42 9.64 -4.52 7.17
C ILE A 42 9.27 -3.27 7.95
N VAL A 43 8.08 -2.71 7.72
CA VAL A 43 7.57 -1.52 8.40
C VAL A 43 6.69 -1.92 9.58
N PHE A 44 6.94 -1.32 10.74
CA PHE A 44 6.19 -1.53 11.98
C PHE A 44 5.16 -0.42 12.21
N ASN A 45 4.16 -0.67 13.06
CA ASN A 45 3.02 0.21 13.30
C ASN A 45 3.34 1.60 13.90
N ASP A 46 4.55 1.81 14.39
CA ASP A 46 5.07 3.11 14.85
C ASP A 46 5.75 3.92 13.73
N GLY A 47 5.85 3.37 12.51
CA GLY A 47 6.46 3.98 11.34
C GLY A 47 7.90 3.57 11.08
N SER A 48 8.57 3.03 12.09
CA SER A 48 9.94 2.54 11.96
C SER A 48 10.03 1.29 11.08
N SER A 49 11.23 0.94 10.67
CA SER A 49 11.42 -0.25 9.83
C SER A 49 12.74 -0.97 10.08
N THR A 50 12.80 -2.23 9.70
CA THR A 50 14.02 -3.05 9.73
C THR A 50 14.19 -3.75 8.39
N PRO A 51 15.37 -3.68 7.74
CA PRO A 51 15.66 -4.47 6.54
C PRO A 51 15.52 -5.97 6.80
N TYR A 52 14.81 -6.67 5.94
CA TYR A 52 14.75 -8.13 5.98
C TYR A 52 16.11 -8.75 5.65
N SER A 53 16.42 -9.86 6.31
CA SER A 53 17.49 -10.79 5.93
C SER A 53 17.10 -12.20 6.34
N GLU A 54 17.65 -13.23 5.70
CA GLU A 54 17.29 -14.64 5.96
C GLU A 54 17.48 -15.05 7.43
N ASN A 55 18.46 -14.45 8.12
CA ASN A 55 18.78 -14.72 9.51
C ASN A 55 18.15 -13.70 10.49
N LEU A 56 17.26 -12.82 10.00
CA LEU A 56 16.60 -11.84 10.85
C LEU A 56 15.68 -12.57 11.85
N ASN A 57 15.88 -12.27 13.14
CA ASN A 57 14.97 -12.71 14.19
C ASN A 57 14.28 -11.52 14.82
N LEU A 58 12.94 -11.47 14.70
CA LEU A 58 12.11 -10.44 15.32
C LEU A 58 11.56 -10.98 16.67
N PRO A 59 11.67 -10.24 17.79
CA PRO A 59 10.92 -10.52 19.00
C PRO A 59 9.41 -10.39 18.75
N SER A 60 8.60 -11.00 19.63
CA SER A 60 7.14 -11.06 19.48
C SER A 60 6.48 -9.69 19.31
N GLU A 61 7.03 -8.64 19.94
CA GLU A 61 6.53 -7.27 19.81
C GLU A 61 6.66 -6.76 18.36
N GLN A 62 7.85 -6.85 17.75
CA GLN A 62 8.07 -6.48 16.35
C GLN A 62 7.21 -7.33 15.39
N LYS A 63 7.08 -8.64 15.63
CA LYS A 63 6.22 -9.50 14.79
C LYS A 63 4.77 -9.04 14.77
N ASN A 64 4.22 -8.72 15.95
CA ASN A 64 2.85 -8.23 16.10
C ASN A 64 2.64 -6.83 15.51
N ALA A 65 3.69 -6.01 15.54
CA ALA A 65 3.70 -4.65 15.05
C ALA A 65 3.97 -4.56 13.54
N ALA A 66 4.43 -5.61 12.87
CA ALA A 66 4.68 -5.58 11.43
C ALA A 66 3.38 -5.28 10.66
N VAL A 67 3.44 -4.28 9.78
CA VAL A 67 2.30 -3.77 9.00
C VAL A 67 2.51 -3.99 7.52
N ALA A 68 3.69 -3.67 7.00
CA ALA A 68 3.97 -3.73 5.58
C ALA A 68 5.37 -4.25 5.27
N PHE A 69 5.54 -4.72 4.04
CA PHE A 69 6.85 -4.99 3.44
C PHE A 69 7.03 -4.08 2.22
N ILE A 70 8.13 -3.34 2.16
CA ILE A 70 8.43 -2.46 1.02
C ILE A 70 8.89 -3.32 -0.14
N PHE A 71 8.08 -3.37 -1.19
CA PHE A 71 8.37 -4.14 -2.39
C PHE A 71 8.86 -3.28 -3.55
N TYR A 72 8.70 -1.95 -3.46
CA TYR A 72 9.02 -1.05 -4.55
C TYR A 72 9.49 0.33 -4.09
N VAL A 73 10.52 0.86 -4.77
CA VAL A 73 10.96 2.26 -4.73
C VAL A 73 11.34 2.66 -6.17
N GLY A 74 10.66 3.62 -6.77
CA GLY A 74 10.93 4.05 -8.15
C GLY A 74 9.78 4.80 -8.83
N THR A 75 9.84 4.91 -10.16
CA THR A 75 8.87 5.68 -10.98
C THR A 75 7.96 4.83 -11.89
N ASP A 76 8.24 3.53 -12.03
CA ASP A 76 7.49 2.58 -12.87
C ASP A 76 6.04 2.38 -12.40
N CYS A 77 5.79 2.51 -11.09
CA CYS A 77 4.44 2.52 -10.51
C CYS A 77 3.79 3.91 -10.52
N SER A 78 4.31 4.88 -11.26
CA SER A 78 3.72 6.22 -11.33
C SER A 78 3.13 6.56 -12.70
N ASP A 79 1.97 7.19 -12.68
CA ASP A 79 1.31 7.76 -13.88
C ASP A 79 1.96 9.11 -14.29
N ASP A 80 2.55 9.85 -13.35
CA ASP A 80 3.13 11.20 -13.55
C ASP A 80 4.67 11.22 -13.53
N GLY A 81 5.30 10.08 -13.31
CA GLY A 81 6.76 9.94 -13.24
C GLY A 81 7.38 10.32 -11.88
N GLU A 82 6.57 10.66 -10.87
CA GLU A 82 7.06 10.87 -9.51
C GLU A 82 7.60 9.57 -8.89
N ASN A 83 8.56 9.72 -7.99
CA ASN A 83 9.14 8.59 -7.26
C ASN A 83 8.18 8.14 -6.15
N ARG A 84 7.93 6.84 -6.06
CA ARG A 84 6.99 6.23 -5.11
C ARG A 84 7.68 5.14 -4.30
N THR A 85 7.36 5.07 -3.01
CA THR A 85 7.77 4.00 -2.10
C THR A 85 6.54 3.21 -1.72
N LEU A 86 6.43 1.95 -2.14
CA LEU A 86 5.23 1.15 -1.95
C LEU A 86 5.48 -0.04 -1.04
N GLY A 87 4.57 -0.20 -0.08
CA GLY A 87 4.52 -1.35 0.82
C GLY A 87 3.25 -2.16 0.64
N ILE A 88 3.39 -3.49 0.65
CA ILE A 88 2.27 -4.43 0.66
C ILE A 88 1.86 -4.74 2.10
N GLY A 89 0.56 -4.72 2.37
CA GLY A 89 0.02 -4.96 3.72
C GLY A 89 0.17 -6.42 4.14
N LEU A 90 1.03 -6.72 5.11
CA LEU A 90 1.32 -8.08 5.57
C LEU A 90 0.14 -8.76 6.27
N LYS A 91 -0.84 -7.97 6.73
CA LYS A 91 -2.08 -8.44 7.37
C LYS A 91 -3.25 -8.55 6.38
N SER A 92 -2.98 -8.43 5.08
CA SER A 92 -3.96 -8.68 4.02
C SER A 92 -4.16 -10.20 3.82
N GLY A 93 -5.24 -10.62 3.14
CA GLY A 93 -5.19 -11.92 2.46
C GLY A 93 -6.06 -13.10 2.92
N GLN A 94 -7.10 -12.96 3.73
CA GLN A 94 -8.02 -14.11 3.98
C GLN A 94 -9.50 -13.84 3.69
N LYS A 95 -9.80 -12.74 3.01
CA LYS A 95 -11.18 -12.39 2.67
C LYS A 95 -11.35 -12.34 1.18
N PHE A 96 -12.47 -12.92 0.73
CA PHE A 96 -12.86 -12.94 -0.67
C PHE A 96 -13.91 -11.85 -0.90
N PHE A 97 -13.63 -10.97 -1.85
CA PHE A 97 -14.53 -9.88 -2.21
C PHE A 97 -14.75 -9.86 -3.72
N LYS A 98 -15.95 -9.45 -4.12
CA LYS A 98 -16.22 -9.10 -5.51
C LYS A 98 -15.56 -7.76 -5.83
N TRP A 99 -15.05 -7.61 -7.04
CA TRP A 99 -14.59 -6.31 -7.54
C TRP A 99 -15.75 -5.30 -7.51
N CYS A 100 -16.90 -5.69 -8.07
CA CYS A 100 -18.18 -5.03 -7.85
C CYS A 100 -19.37 -6.01 -7.90
N ASP A 101 -20.51 -5.60 -7.34
CA ASP A 101 -21.77 -6.34 -7.50
C ASP A 101 -22.39 -6.11 -8.88
N LYS A 102 -23.21 -7.05 -9.36
CA LYS A 102 -23.94 -6.92 -10.64
C LYS A 102 -24.85 -5.70 -10.73
N LYS A 103 -25.24 -5.12 -9.59
CA LYS A 103 -26.05 -3.89 -9.50
C LYS A 103 -25.22 -2.60 -9.47
N ALA A 104 -23.89 -2.70 -9.46
CA ALA A 104 -23.01 -1.55 -9.53
C ALA A 104 -23.09 -0.92 -10.91
N SER A 105 -23.07 0.42 -10.96
CA SER A 105 -23.17 1.13 -12.24
C SER A 105 -21.96 0.84 -13.14
N ALA A 106 -20.79 0.52 -12.56
CA ALA A 106 -19.58 0.13 -13.30
C ALA A 106 -19.53 -1.35 -13.76
N ASN A 107 -20.51 -2.18 -13.42
CA ASN A 107 -20.42 -3.63 -13.68
C ASN A 107 -20.44 -4.00 -15.17
N PHE A 108 -21.09 -3.21 -16.01
CA PHE A 108 -21.19 -3.45 -17.45
C PHE A 108 -20.45 -2.38 -18.27
N GLU A 109 -19.70 -1.51 -17.61
CA GLU A 109 -19.08 -0.36 -18.25
C GLU A 109 -17.60 -0.62 -18.49
N TRP A 110 -17.13 -0.21 -19.65
CA TRP A 110 -15.71 -0.20 -19.99
C TRP A 110 -15.11 1.15 -19.58
N ILE A 111 -14.35 1.15 -18.48
CA ILE A 111 -13.80 2.37 -17.88
C ILE A 111 -12.34 2.50 -18.30
N ASP A 112 -12.14 3.18 -19.43
CA ASP A 112 -10.84 3.42 -20.06
C ASP A 112 -9.80 4.12 -19.16
N THR A 113 -10.24 4.91 -18.18
CA THR A 113 -9.36 5.61 -17.24
C THR A 113 -8.63 4.71 -16.24
N ILE A 114 -9.08 3.46 -16.04
CA ILE A 114 -8.47 2.49 -15.12
C ILE A 114 -7.98 1.24 -15.86
N TYR A 115 -7.68 1.42 -17.13
CA TYR A 115 -7.20 0.40 -18.02
C TYR A 115 -5.80 -0.12 -17.63
N GLU A 116 -5.35 -1.21 -18.25
CA GLU A 116 -4.10 -1.91 -17.87
C GLU A 116 -2.83 -1.05 -17.94
N THR A 117 -2.88 0.08 -18.65
CA THR A 117 -1.77 1.03 -18.74
C THR A 117 -1.63 1.93 -17.51
N THR A 118 -2.65 1.97 -16.64
CA THR A 118 -2.58 2.73 -15.39
C THR A 118 -1.62 2.02 -14.43
N LYS A 119 -0.58 2.76 -14.05
CA LYS A 119 0.51 2.27 -13.18
C LYS A 119 0.24 2.53 -11.71
N ASN A 120 -0.62 3.51 -11.42
CA ASN A 120 -0.97 3.90 -10.05
C ASN A 120 -2.41 3.51 -9.70
N GLY A 121 -2.57 2.48 -8.86
CA GLY A 121 -3.88 1.97 -8.42
C GLY A 121 -4.59 2.87 -7.42
N SER A 122 -3.89 3.80 -6.75
CA SER A 122 -4.45 4.59 -5.64
C SER A 122 -5.65 5.44 -6.04
N GLN A 123 -5.68 5.86 -7.30
CA GLN A 123 -6.73 6.72 -7.85
C GLN A 123 -7.80 5.94 -8.61
N ASN A 124 -7.64 4.64 -8.85
CA ASN A 124 -8.53 3.89 -9.75
C ASN A 124 -9.98 3.91 -9.27
N PHE A 125 -10.22 3.80 -7.96
CA PHE A 125 -11.60 3.83 -7.46
C PHE A 125 -12.28 5.20 -7.64
N GLU A 126 -11.51 6.28 -7.55
CA GLU A 126 -11.99 7.64 -7.78
C GLU A 126 -12.20 7.92 -9.27
N LYS A 127 -11.32 7.39 -10.12
CA LYS A 127 -11.46 7.41 -11.58
C LYS A 127 -12.74 6.71 -12.04
N ILE A 128 -13.16 5.59 -11.40
CA ILE A 128 -14.48 4.96 -11.65
C ILE A 128 -15.63 5.94 -11.40
N GLY A 129 -15.67 6.55 -10.21
CA GLY A 129 -16.75 7.48 -9.85
C GLY A 129 -16.80 8.72 -10.75
N LYS A 130 -15.63 9.25 -11.12
CA LYS A 130 -15.50 10.36 -12.07
C LYS A 130 -16.02 9.97 -13.46
N TRP A 131 -15.57 8.84 -14.00
CA TRP A 131 -15.99 8.34 -15.29
C TRP A 131 -17.50 8.14 -15.38
N LEU A 132 -18.11 7.54 -14.34
CA LEU A 132 -19.56 7.35 -14.27
C LEU A 132 -20.32 8.68 -14.42
N LYS A 133 -19.88 9.74 -13.72
CA LYS A 133 -20.50 11.07 -13.82
C LYS A 133 -20.36 11.68 -15.21
N GLU A 134 -19.16 11.61 -15.78
CA GLU A 134 -18.85 12.17 -17.10
C GLU A 134 -19.65 11.51 -18.23
N HIS A 135 -20.07 10.25 -18.03
CA HIS A 135 -20.87 9.48 -18.99
C HIS A 135 -22.37 9.42 -18.64
N GLY A 136 -22.86 10.30 -17.75
CA GLY A 136 -24.28 10.39 -17.39
C GLY A 136 -24.82 9.19 -16.61
N LYS A 137 -23.94 8.37 -16.02
CA LYS A 137 -24.30 7.25 -15.15
C LYS A 137 -24.37 7.74 -13.70
N LYS A 138 -25.06 6.98 -12.85
CA LYS A 138 -25.08 7.25 -11.41
C LYS A 138 -23.74 6.86 -10.80
N ASP A 139 -23.07 7.82 -10.16
CA ASP A 139 -21.96 7.49 -9.24
C ASP A 139 -22.51 6.81 -7.99
N ASP A 140 -22.29 5.51 -7.90
CA ASP A 140 -22.65 4.68 -6.76
C ASP A 140 -21.43 4.09 -6.06
N THR A 141 -20.23 4.62 -6.30
CA THR A 141 -18.98 4.16 -5.69
C THR A 141 -18.97 4.30 -4.16
N GLY A 142 -19.80 5.19 -3.60
CA GLY A 142 -20.02 5.29 -2.14
C GLY A 142 -20.78 4.11 -1.52
N ASP A 143 -21.38 3.21 -2.30
CA ASP A 143 -22.14 2.06 -1.80
C ASP A 143 -21.23 0.84 -1.60
N GLU A 144 -20.92 0.53 -0.33
CA GLU A 144 -20.08 -0.61 0.06
C GLU A 144 -20.59 -1.95 -0.47
N LYS A 145 -21.91 -2.14 -0.59
CA LYS A 145 -22.47 -3.40 -1.10
C LYS A 145 -22.22 -3.57 -2.60
N LYS A 146 -22.01 -2.46 -3.31
CA LYS A 146 -21.75 -2.45 -4.76
C LYS A 146 -20.26 -2.57 -5.09
N TYR A 147 -19.37 -2.07 -4.23
CA TYR A 147 -17.92 -2.10 -4.48
C TYR A 147 -17.15 -2.67 -3.27
N PRO A 148 -17.45 -3.92 -2.85
CA PRO A 148 -17.01 -4.41 -1.55
C PRO A 148 -15.48 -4.57 -1.46
N ALA A 149 -14.80 -4.94 -2.54
CA ALA A 149 -13.33 -4.99 -2.58
C ALA A 149 -12.69 -3.62 -2.28
N PHE A 150 -13.15 -2.57 -2.96
CA PHE A 150 -12.59 -1.22 -2.81
C PHE A 150 -12.87 -0.62 -1.43
N HIS A 151 -14.06 -0.85 -0.88
CA HIS A 151 -14.40 -0.41 0.48
C HIS A 151 -13.60 -1.18 1.54
N TYR A 152 -13.37 -2.48 1.34
CA TYR A 152 -12.47 -3.24 2.21
C TYR A 152 -11.07 -2.63 2.22
N ALA A 153 -10.50 -2.32 1.06
CA ALA A 153 -9.18 -1.71 0.98
C ALA A 153 -9.12 -0.33 1.67
N LYS A 154 -10.10 0.55 1.41
CA LYS A 154 -10.19 1.86 2.07
C LYS A 154 -10.30 1.78 3.59
N LYS A 155 -11.02 0.78 4.10
CA LYS A 155 -11.22 0.56 5.54
C LYS A 155 -10.22 -0.41 6.17
N PHE A 156 -9.20 -0.84 5.41
CA PHE A 156 -8.27 -1.87 5.86
C PHE A 156 -7.61 -1.52 7.19
N GLY A 157 -7.15 -0.27 7.33
CA GLY A 157 -6.52 0.21 8.56
C GLY A 157 -7.47 0.13 9.76
N GLU A 158 -8.68 0.67 9.64
CA GLU A 158 -9.70 0.65 10.70
C GLU A 158 -10.10 -0.78 11.14
N GLN A 159 -10.09 -1.72 10.18
CA GLN A 159 -10.49 -3.12 10.41
C GLN A 159 -9.35 -4.01 10.90
N THR A 160 -8.11 -3.52 10.87
CA THR A 160 -6.90 -4.31 11.13
C THR A 160 -6.29 -3.93 12.47
N LYS A 161 -6.16 -4.91 13.37
CA LYS A 161 -5.55 -4.70 14.68
C LYS A 161 -4.06 -4.34 14.56
N ASN A 162 -3.62 -3.43 15.41
CA ASN A 162 -2.22 -3.01 15.55
C ASN A 162 -1.63 -2.47 14.23
N ILE A 163 -2.39 -1.67 13.47
CA ILE A 163 -1.90 -0.99 12.27
C ILE A 163 -1.26 0.37 12.58
N GLY A 164 -1.49 0.91 13.77
CA GLY A 164 -0.85 2.13 14.29
C GLY A 164 -1.16 3.37 13.45
N ILE A 165 -0.12 4.09 13.02
CA ILE A 165 -0.26 5.34 12.26
C ILE A 165 -0.79 5.13 10.83
N PHE A 166 -0.86 3.88 10.37
CA PHE A 166 -1.23 3.52 9.00
C PHE A 166 -2.72 3.23 8.81
N ASN A 167 -3.61 3.98 9.47
CA ASN A 167 -5.06 3.72 9.35
C ASN A 167 -5.64 4.03 7.95
N ASN A 168 -4.95 4.88 7.17
CA ASN A 168 -5.44 5.41 5.90
C ASN A 168 -4.43 5.19 4.77
N GLY A 169 -4.89 5.35 3.52
CA GLY A 169 -4.06 5.31 2.31
C GLY A 169 -3.87 3.92 1.72
N TRP A 170 -4.62 2.93 2.18
CA TRP A 170 -4.63 1.58 1.62
C TRP A 170 -5.56 1.49 0.41
N TYR A 171 -5.11 0.81 -0.64
CA TYR A 171 -5.86 0.61 -1.87
C TYR A 171 -5.54 -0.74 -2.51
N ILE A 172 -6.39 -1.16 -3.45
CA ILE A 172 -6.13 -2.35 -4.28
C ILE A 172 -5.11 -1.95 -5.35
N PRO A 173 -3.96 -2.65 -5.47
CA PRO A 173 -2.95 -2.33 -6.46
C PRO A 173 -3.51 -2.39 -7.89
N SER A 174 -2.96 -1.56 -8.77
CA SER A 174 -3.11 -1.72 -10.22
C SER A 174 -2.46 -3.03 -10.71
N LYS A 175 -2.71 -3.37 -11.99
CA LYS A 175 -2.04 -4.49 -12.66
C LYS A 175 -0.52 -4.38 -12.58
N GLU A 176 0.05 -3.19 -12.75
CA GLU A 176 1.50 -3.01 -12.75
C GLU A 176 2.09 -3.11 -11.33
N GLU A 177 1.45 -2.49 -10.34
CA GLU A 177 1.90 -2.55 -8.94
C GLU A 177 1.90 -3.99 -8.40
N ILE A 178 0.86 -4.78 -8.71
CA ILE A 178 0.79 -6.18 -8.24
C ILE A 178 1.82 -7.07 -8.95
N ARG A 179 2.13 -6.78 -10.23
CA ARG A 179 3.18 -7.46 -11.00
C ARG A 179 4.53 -7.30 -10.32
N ILE A 180 4.85 -6.07 -9.94
CA ILE A 180 6.12 -5.74 -9.29
C ILE A 180 6.17 -6.32 -7.87
N ALA A 181 5.04 -6.32 -7.14
CA ALA A 181 4.96 -7.00 -5.85
C ALA A 181 5.25 -8.51 -5.97
N TYR A 182 4.79 -9.15 -7.05
CA TYR A 182 5.08 -10.57 -7.30
C TYR A 182 6.56 -10.85 -7.56
N GLU A 183 7.33 -9.91 -8.09
CA GLU A 183 8.80 -10.08 -8.22
C GLU A 183 9.49 -10.24 -6.85
N GLN A 184 8.83 -9.81 -5.76
CA GLN A 184 9.28 -9.96 -4.38
C GLN A 184 8.55 -11.08 -3.64
N TYR A 185 7.76 -11.92 -4.33
CA TYR A 185 6.86 -12.90 -3.74
C TYR A 185 7.52 -13.80 -2.69
N SER A 186 8.66 -14.40 -3.02
CA SER A 186 9.40 -15.30 -2.11
C SER A 186 9.82 -14.60 -0.81
N THR A 187 10.23 -13.34 -0.91
CA THR A 187 10.64 -12.53 0.25
C THR A 187 9.43 -12.09 1.07
N ILE A 188 8.34 -11.68 0.41
CA ILE A 188 7.07 -11.36 1.07
C ILE A 188 6.58 -12.55 1.90
N ASN A 189 6.56 -13.76 1.34
CA ASN A 189 6.17 -14.97 2.07
C ASN A 189 7.13 -15.33 3.20
N ALA A 190 8.44 -15.15 3.00
CA ALA A 190 9.41 -15.36 4.07
C ALA A 190 9.18 -14.39 5.25
N VAL A 191 8.82 -13.14 4.97
CA VAL A 191 8.45 -12.13 5.98
C VAL A 191 7.13 -12.49 6.65
N CYS A 192 6.09 -12.91 5.90
CA CYS A 192 4.84 -13.39 6.49
C CYS A 192 5.10 -14.53 7.48
N LYS A 193 5.89 -15.53 7.08
CA LYS A 193 6.29 -16.64 7.94
C LYS A 193 7.06 -16.18 9.18
N LEU A 194 8.03 -15.27 9.02
CA LEU A 194 8.78 -14.67 10.14
C LEU A 194 7.85 -14.02 11.17
N CYS A 195 6.79 -13.36 10.69
CA CYS A 195 5.78 -12.66 11.49
C CYS A 195 4.60 -13.54 11.96
N ASN A 196 4.59 -14.85 11.66
CA ASN A 196 3.46 -15.75 11.91
C ASN A 196 2.14 -15.31 11.24
N LEU A 197 2.24 -14.75 10.04
CA LEU A 197 1.12 -14.30 9.22
C LEU A 197 0.83 -15.31 8.10
N PRO A 198 -0.40 -15.34 7.56
CA PRO A 198 -0.71 -16.13 6.37
C PRO A 198 0.19 -15.78 5.18
N GLU A 199 0.51 -16.78 4.38
CA GLU A 199 1.22 -16.60 3.11
C GLU A 199 0.31 -15.93 2.06
N PHE A 200 0.91 -15.24 1.11
CA PHE A 200 0.23 -14.69 -0.06
C PHE A 200 0.02 -15.78 -1.10
N ASP A 201 -0.90 -16.69 -0.84
CA ASP A 201 -1.21 -17.79 -1.76
C ASP A 201 -2.62 -17.60 -2.30
N GLY A 202 -2.78 -17.46 -3.62
CA GLY A 202 -4.10 -17.15 -4.16
C GLY A 202 -4.19 -16.40 -5.49
N ILE A 203 -5.45 -16.14 -5.86
CA ILE A 203 -5.82 -15.23 -6.94
C ILE A 203 -6.31 -13.93 -6.29
N PHE A 204 -5.67 -12.82 -6.65
CA PHE A 204 -5.88 -11.51 -6.06
C PHE A 204 -6.45 -10.53 -7.08
N TRP A 205 -7.44 -9.74 -6.66
CA TRP A 205 -7.92 -8.64 -7.50
C TRP A 205 -6.86 -7.56 -7.70
N THR A 206 -6.88 -6.98 -8.89
CA THR A 206 -6.29 -5.67 -9.16
C THR A 206 -7.38 -4.61 -9.25
N SER A 207 -7.02 -3.34 -9.15
CA SER A 207 -7.92 -2.22 -9.42
C SER A 207 -8.03 -1.89 -10.91
N SER A 208 -7.32 -2.61 -11.79
CA SER A 208 -7.31 -2.39 -13.24
C SER A 208 -8.39 -3.20 -13.95
N GLN A 209 -9.02 -2.61 -14.95
CA GLN A 209 -10.00 -3.28 -15.79
C GLN A 209 -9.34 -4.10 -16.92
N GLY A 210 -9.97 -5.22 -17.30
CA GLY A 210 -9.55 -6.09 -18.41
C GLY A 210 -9.57 -5.40 -19.77
N ASN A 211 -8.81 -5.93 -20.73
CA ASN A 211 -8.75 -5.42 -22.10
C ASN A 211 -9.52 -6.31 -23.06
N HIS A 212 -10.81 -6.05 -23.21
CA HIS A 212 -11.52 -6.51 -24.39
C HIS A 212 -12.22 -5.33 -25.06
N LYS A 213 -12.32 -5.37 -26.39
CA LYS A 213 -13.20 -4.48 -27.16
C LYS A 213 -14.54 -5.15 -27.49
N ASP A 214 -14.72 -6.38 -27.01
CA ASP A 214 -15.89 -7.21 -27.24
C ASP A 214 -16.96 -6.94 -26.16
N ASP A 215 -18.19 -7.38 -26.43
CA ASP A 215 -19.40 -7.09 -25.64
C ASP A 215 -19.32 -7.42 -24.13
N TRP A 216 -18.29 -8.16 -23.68
CA TRP A 216 -18.12 -8.59 -22.29
C TRP A 216 -17.05 -7.83 -21.52
N ALA A 217 -16.30 -6.94 -22.17
CA ALA A 217 -15.20 -6.17 -21.58
C ALA A 217 -15.59 -5.34 -20.35
N GLY A 218 -16.83 -4.85 -20.34
CA GLY A 218 -17.37 -4.10 -19.21
C GLY A 218 -17.47 -4.91 -17.92
N GLN A 219 -17.51 -6.24 -18.00
CA GLN A 219 -17.80 -7.14 -16.88
C GLN A 219 -16.59 -7.81 -16.26
N ILE A 220 -15.40 -7.58 -16.80
CA ILE A 220 -14.16 -8.25 -16.38
C ILE A 220 -13.17 -7.26 -15.76
N ALA A 221 -12.34 -7.75 -14.85
CA ALA A 221 -11.21 -7.03 -14.29
C ALA A 221 -10.01 -7.98 -14.20
N TRP A 222 -8.80 -7.41 -14.09
CA TRP A 222 -7.59 -8.21 -13.96
C TRP A 222 -7.47 -8.80 -12.57
N VAL A 223 -7.10 -10.08 -12.51
CA VAL A 223 -6.60 -10.76 -11.32
C VAL A 223 -5.15 -11.19 -11.52
N HIS A 224 -4.40 -11.29 -10.43
CA HIS A 224 -3.03 -11.80 -10.41
C HIS A 224 -2.92 -13.06 -9.56
N ARG A 225 -2.15 -14.04 -10.00
CA ARG A 225 -1.93 -15.31 -9.30
C ARG A 225 -0.61 -15.27 -8.52
N PHE A 226 -0.64 -15.58 -7.23
CA PHE A 226 0.54 -15.77 -6.39
C PHE A 226 0.62 -17.26 -6.01
N TYR A 227 1.51 -17.99 -6.67
CA TYR A 227 1.83 -19.40 -6.40
C TYR A 227 3.30 -19.67 -6.77
N ASP A 228 3.93 -20.63 -6.11
CA ASP A 228 5.37 -20.98 -6.28
C ASP A 228 5.62 -22.00 -7.41
N GLU A 229 4.63 -22.37 -8.23
CA GLU A 229 4.81 -23.51 -9.13
C GLU A 229 5.74 -23.22 -10.32
N GLU A 230 6.93 -23.84 -10.27
CA GLU A 230 7.86 -24.08 -11.38
C GLU A 230 7.24 -24.86 -12.56
N GLY A 231 5.97 -25.27 -12.47
CA GLY A 231 5.34 -26.27 -13.32
C GLY A 231 4.43 -25.76 -14.44
N ASP A 232 3.81 -24.58 -14.33
CA ASP A 232 2.80 -24.16 -15.32
C ASP A 232 3.02 -22.73 -15.82
N LYS A 233 4.14 -22.55 -16.55
CA LYS A 233 4.39 -21.38 -17.42
C LYS A 233 3.35 -21.23 -18.56
N PHE A 234 2.32 -22.07 -18.61
CA PHE A 234 1.34 -22.16 -19.68
C PHE A 234 0.15 -21.21 -19.51
N TYR A 235 -0.15 -20.75 -18.29
CA TYR A 235 -1.17 -19.73 -18.03
C TYR A 235 -0.48 -18.50 -17.44
N GLY A 236 -0.66 -17.34 -18.06
CA GLY A 236 -0.01 -16.10 -17.61
C GLY A 236 -0.29 -15.78 -16.14
N LEU A 237 0.62 -15.04 -15.50
CA LEU A 237 0.46 -14.54 -14.12
C LEU A 237 -0.82 -13.69 -13.93
N PHE A 238 -1.36 -13.19 -15.04
CA PHE A 238 -2.58 -12.43 -15.11
C PHE A 238 -3.68 -13.21 -15.80
N ASP A 239 -4.87 -13.11 -15.25
CA ASP A 239 -6.11 -13.63 -15.82
C ASP A 239 -7.18 -12.54 -15.76
N GLU A 240 -8.21 -12.69 -16.57
CA GLU A 240 -9.38 -11.82 -16.53
C GLU A 240 -10.52 -12.56 -15.88
N ALA A 241 -11.15 -11.92 -14.91
CA ALA A 241 -12.26 -12.54 -14.19
C ALA A 241 -13.47 -11.62 -14.14
N SER A 242 -14.65 -12.21 -14.11
CA SER A 242 -15.89 -11.45 -13.92
C SER A 242 -15.81 -10.66 -12.61
N LYS A 243 -16.08 -9.35 -12.67
CA LYS A 243 -16.08 -8.43 -11.52
C LYS A 243 -16.95 -8.93 -10.34
N THR A 244 -17.90 -9.81 -10.63
CA THR A 244 -18.86 -10.36 -9.66
C THR A 244 -18.40 -11.64 -8.94
N VAL A 245 -17.27 -12.22 -9.35
CA VAL A 245 -16.67 -13.39 -8.71
C VAL A 245 -15.83 -12.95 -7.50
N PRO A 246 -15.91 -13.62 -6.35
CA PRO A 246 -15.13 -13.23 -5.19
C PRO A 246 -13.69 -13.80 -5.26
N TYR A 247 -12.69 -12.93 -5.07
CA TYR A 247 -11.26 -13.28 -5.00
C TYR A 247 -10.57 -12.58 -3.82
N HIS A 248 -9.32 -12.97 -3.53
CA HIS A 248 -8.54 -12.36 -2.46
C HIS A 248 -8.28 -10.88 -2.75
N ILE A 249 -8.11 -10.11 -1.67
CA ILE A 249 -7.66 -8.72 -1.73
C ILE A 249 -6.29 -8.62 -1.05
N CYS A 250 -5.31 -8.16 -1.81
CA CYS A 250 -4.10 -7.56 -1.28
C CYS A 250 -4.32 -6.05 -1.26
N VAL A 251 -3.71 -5.39 -0.28
CA VAL A 251 -3.72 -3.93 -0.19
C VAL A 251 -2.30 -3.43 -0.19
N ILE A 252 -2.08 -2.30 -0.85
CA ILE A 252 -0.81 -1.58 -0.83
C ILE A 252 -1.02 -0.16 -0.37
N ARG A 253 0.07 0.49 0.05
CA ARG A 253 0.12 1.86 0.54
C ARG A 253 1.44 2.51 0.15
N GLU A 254 1.43 3.83 0.02
CA GLU A 254 2.62 4.66 -0.14
C GLU A 254 3.24 5.04 1.21
N PHE A 255 4.56 4.99 1.34
CA PHE A 255 5.31 5.20 2.59
C PHE A 255 6.28 6.38 2.52
#